data_AF-A0A1F8SUR1-F1
#
_entry.id   AF-A0A1F8SUR1-F1
#
_cell.length_a   1.000
_cell.length_b   1.000
_cell.length_c   1.000
_cell.angle_alpha   90.00
_cell.angle_beta   90.00
_cell.angle_gamma   90.00
#
_symmetry.space_group_name_H-M   'P 1'
#
loop_
_entity.id
_entity.type
_entity.pdbx_description
1 polymer ?
#
loop_
_entity_poly.entity_id
_entity_poly.type
_entity_poly.pdbx_seq_one_letter_code
_entity_poly.pdbx_strand_id
1 'polypeptide(L)'
;MKSTAVVLGMEQRQLEFWFLGFVIALVMGGSQALSRSLFAQMIPRNQEAEFYSFYEISERGTSWFGTFLFGLVNQLTGSLRLGIVSVIVFFLLGLVLLPLVNVPKAIEQGKQTSSALVDIPAEAAH
;
A
#
# COMPACT_ATOMS: atom_id res chain seq x y z
N MET A 1 -39.29 -15.44 2.29
CA MET A 1 -38.05 -15.12 1.55
C MET A 1 -36.98 -16.17 1.83
N LYS A 2 -37.02 -17.31 1.16
CA LYS A 2 -35.98 -18.36 1.13
C LYS A 2 -35.81 -18.73 -0.34
N SER A 3 -35.07 -17.96 -1.13
CA SER A 3 -35.05 -18.24 -2.57
C SER A 3 -33.72 -18.06 -3.30
N THR A 4 -32.62 -17.69 -2.62
CA THR A 4 -31.32 -17.54 -3.28
C THR A 4 -30.20 -18.45 -2.76
N ALA A 5 -30.31 -19.00 -1.53
CA ALA A 5 -29.32 -19.99 -1.03
C ALA A 5 -29.44 -21.38 -1.68
N VAL A 6 -30.65 -21.78 -2.09
CA VAL A 6 -30.90 -23.16 -2.56
C VAL A 6 -30.35 -23.41 -3.97
N VAL A 7 -30.21 -22.35 -4.79
CA VAL A 7 -29.79 -22.49 -6.20
C VAL A 7 -28.32 -22.90 -6.35
N LEU A 8 -27.48 -22.61 -5.35
CA LEU A 8 -26.04 -22.94 -5.33
C LEU A 8 -25.68 -24.09 -4.37
N GLY A 9 -26.63 -24.64 -3.62
CA GLY A 9 -26.37 -25.69 -2.62
C GLY A 9 -25.53 -25.23 -1.41
N MET A 10 -25.42 -23.91 -1.19
CA MET A 10 -24.61 -23.30 -0.13
C MET A 10 -25.50 -22.66 0.94
N GLU A 11 -25.18 -22.89 2.21
CA GLU A 11 -25.87 -22.25 3.35
C GLU A 11 -25.75 -20.72 3.27
N GLN A 12 -26.79 -19.97 3.71
CA GLN A 12 -26.81 -18.49 3.67
C GLN A 12 -25.55 -17.86 4.28
N ARG A 13 -25.06 -18.42 5.39
CA ARG A 13 -23.84 -18.00 6.08
C ARG A 13 -22.57 -18.15 5.24
N GLN A 14 -22.55 -19.10 4.31
CA GLN A 14 -21.43 -19.31 3.40
C GLN A 14 -21.41 -18.23 2.32
N LEU A 15 -22.58 -17.82 1.80
CA LEU A 15 -22.70 -16.71 0.86
C LEU A 15 -22.31 -15.38 1.51
N GLU A 16 -22.73 -15.13 2.75
CA GLU A 16 -22.32 -13.94 3.52
C GLU A 16 -20.79 -13.86 3.69
N PHE A 17 -20.16 -14.99 4.01
CA PHE A 17 -18.70 -15.08 4.15
C PHE A 17 -17.99 -14.79 2.82
N TRP A 18 -18.44 -15.41 1.72
CA TRP A 18 -17.86 -15.16 0.39
C TRP A 18 -18.07 -13.73 -0.08
N PHE A 19 -19.24 -13.14 0.18
CA PHE A 19 -19.51 -11.76 -0.15
C PHE A 19 -18.61 -10.79 0.62
N LEU A 20 -18.45 -11.01 1.93
CA LEU A 20 -17.53 -10.21 2.75
C LEU A 20 -16.08 -10.36 2.27
N GLY A 21 -15.65 -11.59 1.99
CA GLY A 21 -14.33 -11.88 1.42
C GLY A 21 -14.11 -11.19 0.08
N PHE A 22 -15.11 -11.19 -0.79
CA PHE A 22 -15.05 -10.49 -2.08
C PHE A 22 -14.90 -8.97 -1.90
N VAL A 23 -15.66 -8.35 -0.99
CA VAL A 23 -15.56 -6.92 -0.70
C VAL A 23 -14.18 -6.58 -0.15
N ILE A 24 -13.67 -7.37 0.79
CA ILE A 24 -12.32 -7.17 1.36
C ILE A 24 -11.26 -7.30 0.26
N ALA A 25 -11.34 -8.35 -0.57
CA ALA A 25 -10.39 -8.59 -1.65
C ALA A 25 -10.42 -7.46 -2.70
N LEU A 26 -11.60 -6.95 -3.04
CA LEU A 26 -11.77 -5.84 -3.96
C LEU A 26 -11.15 -4.55 -3.41
N VAL A 27 -11.43 -4.22 -2.15
CA VAL A 27 -10.87 -3.01 -1.50
C VAL A 27 -9.35 -3.13 -1.38
N MET A 28 -8.86 -4.25 -0.86
CA MET A 28 -7.43 -4.47 -0.63
C MET A 28 -6.64 -4.54 -1.94
N GLY A 29 -7.15 -5.27 -2.94
CA GLY A 29 -6.56 -5.33 -4.27
C GLY A 29 -6.65 -4.02 -5.05
N GLY A 30 -7.79 -3.33 -4.97
CA GLY A 30 -8.01 -2.03 -5.62
C GLY A 30 -7.09 -0.95 -5.07
N SER A 31 -6.97 -0.83 -3.75
CA SER A 31 -6.05 0.12 -3.12
C SER A 31 -4.58 -0.18 -3.47
N GLN A 32 -4.18 -1.45 -3.49
CA GLN A 32 -2.82 -1.81 -3.91
C GLN A 32 -2.55 -1.48 -5.38
N ALA A 33 -3.50 -1.76 -6.28
CA ALA A 33 -3.38 -1.46 -7.70
C ALA A 33 -3.29 0.07 -7.96
N LEU A 34 -4.14 0.85 -7.29
CA LEU A 34 -4.14 2.32 -7.40
C LEU A 34 -2.83 2.92 -6.87
N SER A 35 -2.34 2.46 -5.72
CA SER A 35 -1.07 2.92 -5.16
C SER A 35 0.09 2.71 -6.12
N ARG A 36 0.20 1.50 -6.69
CA ARG A 36 1.25 1.16 -7.67
C ARG A 36 1.14 1.98 -8.95
N SER A 37 -0.07 2.17 -9.48
CA SER A 37 -0.31 2.98 -10.68
C SER A 37 0.02 4.46 -10.45
N LEU A 38 -0.31 5.00 -9.28
CA LEU A 38 0.02 6.36 -8.91
C LEU A 38 1.54 6.54 -8.76
N PHE A 39 2.19 5.58 -8.09
CA PHE A 39 3.64 5.59 -7.92
C PHE A 39 4.38 5.55 -9.26
N ALA A 40 3.95 4.70 -10.19
CA ALA A 40 4.52 4.61 -11.53
C ALA A 40 4.53 5.95 -12.29
N GLN A 41 3.53 6.81 -12.07
CA GLN A 41 3.44 8.14 -12.71
C GLN A 41 4.42 9.18 -12.12
N MET A 42 4.96 8.93 -10.93
CA MET A 42 5.91 9.82 -10.25
C MET A 42 7.37 9.49 -10.58
N ILE A 43 7.63 8.33 -11.18
CA ILE A 43 8.99 7.84 -11.44
C ILE A 43 9.60 8.52 -12.68
N PRO A 44 10.82 9.04 -12.61
CA PRO A 44 11.52 9.56 -13.78
C PRO A 44 11.95 8.42 -14.72
N ARG A 45 11.88 8.69 -16.02
CA ARG A 45 12.33 7.74 -17.06
C ARG A 45 13.83 7.50 -16.86
N ASN A 46 14.25 6.24 -16.91
CA ASN A 46 15.63 5.75 -16.68
C ASN A 46 16.04 5.46 -15.21
N GLN A 47 15.16 5.64 -14.22
CA GLN A 47 15.44 5.24 -12.81
C GLN A 47 14.34 4.33 -12.22
N GLU A 48 13.56 3.66 -13.09
CA GLU A 48 12.40 2.87 -12.66
C GLU A 48 12.76 1.76 -11.67
N ALA A 49 13.84 1.02 -11.94
CA ALA A 49 14.29 -0.07 -11.08
C ALA A 49 14.67 0.39 -9.67
N GLU A 50 15.29 1.57 -9.54
CA GLU A 50 15.70 2.12 -8.25
C GLU A 50 14.48 2.54 -7.42
N PHE A 51 13.59 3.34 -8.01
CA PHE A 51 12.37 3.80 -7.33
C PHE A 51 11.42 2.64 -6.97
N TYR A 52 11.26 1.65 -7.85
CA TYR A 52 10.46 0.45 -7.54
C TYR A 52 11.10 -0.40 -6.44
N SER A 53 12.44 -0.50 -6.41
CA SER A 53 13.14 -1.21 -5.31
C SER A 53 12.90 -0.53 -3.97
N PHE A 54 12.98 0.80 -3.90
CA PHE A 54 12.63 1.55 -2.69
C PHE A 54 11.16 1.39 -2.29
N TYR A 55 10.23 1.37 -3.26
CA TYR A 55 8.82 1.10 -3.00
C TYR A 55 8.60 -0.29 -2.39
N GLU A 56 9.19 -1.34 -2.96
CA GLU A 56 9.06 -2.71 -2.45
C GLU A 56 9.69 -2.88 -1.05
N ILE A 57 10.85 -2.27 -0.82
CA ILE A 57 11.51 -2.28 0.50
C ILE A 57 10.64 -1.54 1.51
N SER A 58 10.01 -0.43 1.14
CA SER A 58 9.12 0.32 2.02
C SER A 58 7.83 -0.44 2.33
N GLU A 59 7.24 -1.11 1.32
CA GLU A 59 6.04 -1.94 1.46
C GLU A 59 6.31 -3.12 2.41
N ARG A 60 7.38 -3.89 2.16
CA ARG A 60 7.80 -4.98 3.04
C ARG A 60 8.20 -4.45 4.41
N GLY A 61 8.98 -3.36 4.43
CA GLY A 61 9.41 -2.55 5.56
C GLY A 61 8.32 -2.36 6.59
N THR A 62 7.22 -1.76 6.13
CA THR A 62 6.06 -1.39 6.95
C THR A 62 5.36 -2.63 7.53
N SER A 63 5.32 -3.74 6.78
CA SER A 63 4.66 -4.98 7.21
C SER A 63 5.34 -5.63 8.42
N TRP A 64 6.66 -5.79 8.41
CA TRP A 64 7.37 -6.36 9.56
C TRP A 64 7.50 -5.37 10.72
N PHE A 65 7.45 -4.06 10.46
CA PHE A 65 7.44 -3.05 11.53
C PHE A 65 6.16 -3.14 12.39
N GLY A 66 5.01 -3.38 11.76
CA GLY A 66 3.74 -3.56 12.47
C GLY A 66 3.74 -4.79 13.37
N THR A 67 4.25 -5.93 12.87
CA THR A 67 4.38 -7.15 13.68
C THR A 67 5.43 -7.03 14.77
N PHE A 68 6.55 -6.35 14.49
CA PHE A 68 7.58 -6.05 15.49
C PHE A 68 7.03 -5.17 16.62
N LEU A 69 6.34 -4.06 16.29
CA LEU A 69 5.75 -3.17 17.28
C LEU A 69 4.70 -3.89 18.13
N PHE A 70 3.82 -4.67 17.49
CA PHE A 70 2.86 -5.52 18.19
C PHE A 70 3.55 -6.48 19.16
N GLY A 71 4.56 -7.21 18.69
CA GLY A 71 5.30 -8.18 19.50
C GLY A 71 6.01 -7.52 20.68
N LEU A 72 6.65 -6.37 20.44
CA LEU A 72 7.33 -5.58 21.46
C LEU A 72 6.37 -5.11 22.55
N VAL A 73 5.25 -4.50 22.17
CA VAL A 73 4.26 -4.00 23.13
C VAL A 73 3.60 -5.15 23.88
N ASN A 74 3.28 -6.25 23.19
CA ASN A 74 2.71 -7.44 23.82
C ASN A 74 3.70 -8.07 24.82
N GLN A 75 5.00 -8.13 24.50
CA GLN A 75 6.02 -8.69 25.38
C GLN A 75 6.28 -7.82 26.61
N LEU A 76 6.30 -6.49 26.45
CA LEU A 76 6.53 -5.57 27.56
C LEU A 76 5.33 -5.46 28.50
N THR A 77 4.11 -5.51 27.95
CA THR A 77 2.89 -5.27 28.73
C THR A 77 2.14 -6.56 29.13
N GLY A 78 2.49 -7.70 28.53
CA GLY A 78 1.80 -8.97 28.74
C GLY A 78 0.32 -8.98 28.31
N SER A 79 -0.13 -7.93 27.61
CA SER A 79 -1.54 -7.70 27.28
C SER A 79 -1.74 -7.59 25.78
N LEU A 80 -2.48 -8.56 25.24
CA LEU A 80 -2.85 -8.60 23.83
C LEU A 80 -3.62 -7.34 23.39
N ARG A 81 -4.43 -6.77 24.30
CA ARG A 81 -5.23 -5.56 24.02
C ARG A 81 -4.31 -4.37 23.69
N LEU A 82 -3.26 -4.19 24.48
CA LEU A 82 -2.32 -3.09 24.28
C LEU A 82 -1.45 -3.33 23.04
N GLY A 83 -1.12 -4.59 22.73
CA GLY A 83 -0.51 -4.96 21.45
C GLY A 83 -1.36 -4.52 20.26
N ILE A 84 -2.66 -4.86 20.24
CA ILE A 84 -3.57 -4.45 19.16
C ILE A 84 -3.69 -2.92 19.08
N VAL A 85 -3.83 -2.23 20.22
CA VAL A 85 -3.90 -0.77 20.27
C VAL A 85 -2.66 -0.12 19.66
N SER A 86 -1.46 -0.67 19.88
CA SER A 86 -0.23 -0.14 19.28
C SER A 86 -0.23 -0.19 17.75
N VAL A 87 -0.78 -1.25 17.16
CA VAL A 87 -0.92 -1.40 15.70
C VAL A 87 -1.94 -0.41 15.16
N ILE A 88 -3.06 -0.22 15.86
CA ILE A 88 -4.07 0.79 15.49
C ILE A 88 -3.44 2.19 15.49
N VAL A 89 -2.69 2.54 16.54
CA VAL A 89 -1.97 3.83 16.63
C VAL A 89 -0.97 3.98 15.48
N PHE A 90 -0.23 2.92 15.12
CA PHE A 90 0.68 2.93 13.98
C PHE A 90 -0.04 3.23 12.65
N PHE A 91 -1.18 2.59 12.40
CA PHE A 91 -2.00 2.88 11.21
C PHE A 91 -2.54 4.30 11.21
N LEU A 92 -2.99 4.82 12.35
CA LEU A 92 -3.48 6.20 12.47
C LEU A 92 -2.37 7.22 12.19
N LEU A 93 -1.15 6.98 12.69
CA LEU A 93 0.01 7.81 12.38
C LEU A 93 0.29 7.83 10.87
N GLY A 94 0.28 6.66 10.22
CA GLY A 94 0.44 6.55 8.76
C GLY A 94 -0.67 7.29 7.99
N LEU A 95 -1.92 7.18 8.46
CA LEU A 95 -3.08 7.85 7.85
C LEU A 95 -2.99 9.38 7.97
N VAL A 96 -2.53 9.90 9.10
CA VAL A 96 -2.30 11.34 9.32
C VAL A 96 -1.10 11.85 8.52
N LEU A 97 -0.11 11.00 8.24
CA LEU A 97 1.06 11.34 7.42
C LEU A 97 0.74 11.44 5.93
N LEU A 98 -0.16 10.60 5.42
CA LEU A 98 -0.57 10.57 4.01
C LEU A 98 -0.93 11.93 3.38
N PRO A 99 -1.76 12.80 4.00
CA PRO A 99 -2.11 14.10 3.43
C PRO A 99 -0.94 15.10 3.33
N LEU A 100 0.19 14.86 3.99
CA LEU A 100 1.39 15.70 3.85
C LEU A 100 2.10 15.47 2.50
N VAL A 101 1.79 14.37 1.80
CA VAL A 101 2.41 14.03 0.52
C VAL A 101 1.74 14.79 -0.63
N ASN A 102 2.47 15.72 -1.24
CA ASN A 102 1.99 16.49 -2.39
C ASN A 102 2.18 15.71 -3.69
N VAL A 103 1.23 14.83 -4.00
CA VAL A 103 1.21 14.00 -5.21
C VAL A 103 1.38 14.81 -6.52
N PRO A 104 0.69 15.95 -6.73
CA PRO A 104 0.82 16.69 -7.99
C PRO A 104 2.24 17.21 -8.24
N LYS A 105 2.89 17.72 -7.19
CA LYS A 105 4.27 18.22 -7.27
C LYS A 105 5.27 17.10 -7.57
N ALA A 106 5.05 15.91 -6.99
CA ALA A 106 5.91 14.75 -7.25
C ALA A 106 5.84 14.30 -8.72
N ILE A 107 4.65 14.30 -9.33
CA ILE A 107 4.50 13.96 -10.76
C ILE A 107 5.19 15.00 -11.66
N GLU A 108 5.07 16.29 -11.35
CA GLU A 108 5.73 17.36 -12.10
C GLU A 108 7.26 17.25 -12.05
N GLN A 109 7.82 16.99 -10.87
CA GLN A 109 9.26 16.81 -10.67
C GLN A 109 9.82 15.58 -11.41
N GLY A 110 9.09 14.46 -11.42
CA GLY A 110 9.45 13.26 -12.18
C GLY A 110 9.55 13.55 -13.70
N LYS A 111 8.63 14.37 -14.23
CA LYS A 111 8.65 14.79 -15.64
C LYS A 111 9.80 15.74 -15.97
N GLN A 112 10.06 16.72 -15.11
CA GLN A 112 11.15 17.70 -15.31
C GLN A 112 12.53 17.03 -15.31
N THR A 113 12.76 16.12 -14.37
CA THR A 113 14.02 15.35 -14.27
C THR A 113 14.23 14.48 -15.52
N SER A 114 13.15 13.88 -16.05
CA SER A 114 13.21 13.09 -17.28
C SER A 114 13.55 13.95 -18.50
N SER A 115 13.03 15.18 -18.60
CA SER A 115 13.32 16.09 -19.71
C SER A 115 14.77 16.60 -19.65
N ALA A 116 15.25 16.96 -18.46
CA ALA A 116 16.61 17.46 -18.26
C ALA A 116 17.70 16.43 -18.62
N LEU A 117 17.41 15.12 -18.49
CA LEU A 117 18.32 14.05 -18.88
C LEU A 117 18.29 13.75 -20.39
N VAL A 118 17.17 14.04 -21.07
CA VAL A 118 17.06 13.90 -22.54
C VAL A 118 17.82 15.02 -23.27
N ASP A 119 17.93 16.19 -22.65
CA ASP A 119 18.64 17.35 -23.20
C ASP A 119 20.16 17.36 -22.90
N ILE A 120 20.71 16.34 -22.22
CA ILE A 120 22.17 16.23 -22.07
C ILE A 120 22.76 15.82 -23.42
N PRO A 121 23.58 16.68 -24.08
CA PRO A 121 24.22 16.32 -25.32
C PRO A 121 25.09 15.08 -25.09
N ALA A 122 24.97 14.10 -26.00
CA ALA A 122 25.66 12.81 -25.96
C ALA A 122 27.21 12.90 -25.83
N GLU A 123 27.77 14.11 -25.97
CA GLU A 123 29.19 14.43 -25.84
C GLU A 123 29.74 14.32 -24.40
N ALA A 124 28.90 14.42 -23.35
CA ALA A 124 29.36 14.41 -21.96
C ALA A 124 29.44 12.99 -21.33
N ALA A 125 29.15 11.95 -22.10
CA ALA A 125 29.10 10.55 -21.64
C ALA A 125 30.33 9.71 -22.05
N HIS A 126 31.50 10.36 -22.20
CA HIS A 126 32.79 9.71 -22.41
C HIS A 126 33.78 10.05 -21.29
#